data_AF-A0A4W6F9V3-F1
#
_entry.id   AF-A0A4W6F9V3-F1
#
_cell.length_a   1.000
_cell.length_b   1.000
_cell.length_c   1.000
_cell.angle_alpha   90.00
_cell.angle_beta   90.00
_cell.angle_gamma   90.00
#
_symmetry.space_group_name_H-M   'P 1'
#
loop_
_entity.id
_entity.type
_entity.pdbx_description
1 polymer ?
#
loop_
_entity_poly.entity_id
_entity_poly.type
_entity_poly.pdbx_seq_one_letter_code
_entity_poly.pdbx_strand_id
1 'polypeptide(L)'
;QTLYIHNLCNRLSIRVSLYALPTKTTEIMLMQEQGTKMYVDSILKTHERVVQVKLCLLQNQPEGVQLSVKEHTEAHYKARFKARPELEELMAKINQ
;
A
#
# COMPACT_ATOMS: atom_id res chain seq x y z
N GLN A 1 0.42 -14.36 4.23
CA GLN A 1 -0.99 -13.92 4.24
C GLN A 1 -1.55 -13.76 2.82
N THR A 2 -0.89 -13.04 1.92
CA THR A 2 -1.35 -12.90 0.52
C THR A 2 -1.50 -14.27 -0.20
N LEU A 3 -0.64 -15.24 0.12
CA LEU A 3 -0.73 -16.63 -0.35
C LEU A 3 -2.00 -17.36 0.13
N TYR A 4 -2.44 -17.12 1.36
CA TYR A 4 -3.65 -17.73 1.91
C TYR A 4 -4.89 -17.25 1.14
N ILE A 5 -4.98 -15.94 0.92
CA ILE A 5 -6.06 -15.31 0.14
C ILE A 5 -6.05 -15.82 -1.30
N HIS A 6 -4.88 -15.84 -1.93
CA HIS A 6 -4.71 -16.37 -3.28
C HIS A 6 -5.20 -17.83 -3.40
N ASN A 7 -4.79 -18.69 -2.47
CA ASN A 7 -5.20 -20.09 -2.46
C ASN A 7 -6.70 -20.27 -2.19
N LEU A 8 -7.28 -19.46 -1.30
CA LEU A 8 -8.72 -19.45 -1.04
C LEU A 8 -9.50 -19.07 -2.31
N CYS A 9 -9.11 -17.99 -2.99
CA CYS A 9 -9.79 -17.55 -4.20
C CYS A 9 -9.64 -18.56 -5.36
N ASN A 10 -8.48 -19.21 -5.48
CA ASN A 10 -8.29 -20.28 -6.46
C ASN A 10 -9.21 -21.48 -6.20
N ARG A 11 -9.39 -21.88 -4.93
CA ARG A 11 -10.35 -22.94 -4.55
C ARG A 11 -11.79 -22.56 -4.88
N LEU A 12 -12.13 -21.28 -4.76
CA LEU A 12 -13.46 -20.75 -5.10
C LEU A 12 -13.62 -20.44 -6.60
N SER A 13 -12.65 -20.78 -7.45
CA SER A 13 -12.65 -20.48 -8.90
C SER A 13 -12.81 -18.99 -9.23
N ILE A 14 -12.34 -18.11 -8.34
CA ILE A 14 -12.36 -16.65 -8.53
C ILE A 14 -11.05 -16.23 -9.20
N ARG A 15 -11.13 -15.54 -10.33
CA ARG A 15 -9.94 -14.92 -10.95
C ARG A 15 -9.41 -13.81 -10.05
N VAL A 16 -8.13 -13.91 -9.67
CA VAL A 16 -7.44 -12.96 -8.79
C VAL A 16 -6.19 -12.38 -9.46
N SER A 17 -5.93 -11.10 -9.20
CA SER A 17 -4.66 -10.45 -9.54
C SER A 17 -3.99 -9.98 -8.26
N LEU A 18 -2.77 -10.44 -8.00
CA LEU A 18 -1.98 -10.06 -6.82
C LEU A 18 -0.85 -9.12 -7.23
N TYR A 19 -0.65 -8.07 -6.44
CA TYR A 19 0.53 -7.21 -6.59
C TYR A 19 0.97 -6.63 -5.24
N ALA A 20 2.23 -6.19 -5.20
CA ALA A 20 2.84 -5.54 -4.05
C ALA A 20 2.89 -4.04 -4.28
N LEU A 21 2.63 -3.25 -3.24
CA LEU A 21 2.93 -1.82 -3.27
C LEU A 21 4.34 -1.56 -2.73
N PRO A 22 4.96 -0.41 -3.11
CA PRO A 22 6.23 0.01 -2.55
C PRO A 22 6.16 0.05 -1.03
N THR A 23 7.21 -0.45 -0.38
CA THR A 23 7.30 -0.44 1.10
C THR A 23 7.42 0.99 1.58
N LYS A 24 6.58 1.37 2.54
CA LYS A 24 6.66 2.68 3.20
C LYS A 24 7.53 2.55 4.44
N THR A 25 8.59 3.35 4.49
CA THR A 25 9.46 3.44 5.67
C THR A 25 9.04 4.68 6.46
N THR A 26 8.74 4.49 7.75
CA THR A 26 8.36 5.56 8.67
C THR A 26 9.36 5.59 9.81
N GLU A 27 10.04 6.72 9.95
CA GLU A 27 10.95 6.97 11.07
C GLU A 27 10.13 7.48 12.25
N ILE A 28 10.20 6.77 13.37
CA ILE A 28 9.54 7.17 14.61
C ILE A 28 10.53 8.03 15.40
N MET A 29 10.17 9.28 15.58
CA MET A 29 10.97 10.23 16.34
C MET A 29 10.40 10.39 17.74
N LEU A 30 11.26 10.31 18.76
CA LEU A 30 10.91 10.55 20.15
C LEU A 30 11.60 11.82 20.67
N MET A 31 10.91 12.56 21.52
CA MET A 31 11.41 13.79 22.12
C MET A 31 12.16 13.46 23.41
N GLN A 32 13.31 14.11 23.63
CA GLN A 32 14.11 13.90 24.84
C GLN A 32 13.39 14.44 26.08
N GLU A 33 13.43 13.70 27.20
CA GLU A 33 12.70 14.04 28.45
C GLU A 33 13.11 15.40 29.03
N GLN A 34 14.33 15.86 28.77
CA GLN A 34 14.83 17.18 29.16
C GLN A 34 15.49 17.87 27.95
N GLY A 35 14.67 18.36 27.02
CA GLY A 35 15.11 19.17 25.88
C GLY A 35 14.11 19.16 24.72
N THR A 36 14.39 19.97 23.69
CA THR A 36 13.60 20.03 22.44
C THR A 36 14.15 19.15 21.32
N LYS A 37 15.20 18.37 21.59
CA LYS A 37 15.86 17.54 20.58
C LYS A 37 15.05 16.28 20.32
N MET A 38 14.74 16.03 19.05
CA MET A 38 14.15 14.77 18.57
C MET A 38 15.27 13.77 18.24
N TYR A 39 15.08 12.50 18.57
CA TYR A 39 15.95 11.41 18.13
C TYR A 39 15.12 10.30 17.49
N VAL A 40 15.75 9.57 16.56
CA VAL A 40 15.12 8.40 15.93
C VAL A 40 15.12 7.27 16.94
N ASP A 41 13.92 6.84 17.34
CA ASP A 41 13.72 5.70 18.21
C ASP A 41 13.75 4.40 17.41
N SER A 42 12.97 4.36 16.33
CA SER A 42 12.82 3.15 15.52
C SER A 42 12.43 3.46 14.08
N ILE A 43 12.72 2.50 13.18
CA ILE A 43 12.38 2.58 11.77
C ILE A 43 11.36 1.49 11.47
N LEU A 44 10.11 1.90 11.22
CA LEU A 44 9.03 0.99 10.87
C LEU A 44 8.93 0.83 9.36
N LYS A 45 8.88 -0.42 8.90
CA LYS A 45 8.68 -0.75 7.48
C LYS A 45 7.29 -1.35 7.30
N THR A 46 6.43 -0.63 6.60
CA THR A 46 5.06 -1.06 6.32
C THR A 46 4.99 -1.69 4.93
N HIS A 47 4.67 -2.97 4.89
CA HIS A 47 4.49 -3.73 3.65
C HIS A 47 3.01 -3.84 3.30
N GLU A 48 2.64 -3.35 2.13
CA GLU A 48 1.25 -3.39 1.65
C GLU A 48 1.13 -4.34 0.45
N ARG A 49 0.15 -5.24 0.53
CA ARG A 49 -0.11 -6.25 -0.51
C ARG A 49 -1.57 -6.14 -0.92
N VAL A 50 -1.82 -6.10 -2.22
CA VAL A 50 -3.17 -5.93 -2.75
C VAL A 50 -3.58 -7.17 -3.54
N VAL A 51 -4.80 -7.63 -3.26
CA VAL A 51 -5.47 -8.71 -3.97
C VAL A 51 -6.68 -8.08 -4.67
N GLN A 52 -6.63 -8.03 -6.00
CA GLN A 52 -7.73 -7.55 -6.83
C GLN A 52 -8.62 -8.75 -7.20
N VAL A 53 -9.87 -8.72 -6.73
CA VAL A 53 -10.89 -9.77 -6.94
C VAL A 53 -12.19 -9.15 -7.40
N LYS A 54 -13.03 -9.91 -8.12
CA LYS A 54 -14.38 -9.45 -8.54
C LYS A 54 -15.45 -9.62 -7.45
N LEU A 55 -15.21 -10.44 -6.43
CA LEU A 55 -16.15 -10.72 -5.34
C LEU A 55 -15.38 -10.88 -4.01
N CYS A 56 -15.90 -10.36 -2.90
CA CYS A 56 -15.19 -10.31 -1.62
C CYS A 56 -15.70 -11.37 -0.62
N LEU A 57 -14.81 -12.23 -0.09
CA LEU A 57 -15.11 -13.28 0.91
C LEU A 57 -14.01 -13.40 1.98
N LEU A 58 -13.47 -12.29 2.47
CA LEU A 58 -12.36 -12.31 3.44
C LEU A 58 -12.82 -11.94 4.85
N GLN A 59 -12.99 -12.94 5.72
CA GLN A 59 -13.33 -12.74 7.14
C GLN A 59 -12.25 -13.20 8.14
N ASN A 60 -11.17 -13.84 7.69
CA ASN A 60 -10.13 -14.40 8.56
C ASN A 60 -8.90 -13.47 8.68
N GLN A 61 -9.02 -12.40 9.45
CA GLN A 61 -7.94 -11.43 9.68
C GLN A 61 -7.10 -11.80 10.91
N PRO A 62 -5.78 -12.02 10.78
CA PRO A 62 -4.90 -12.25 11.92
C PRO A 62 -4.52 -10.92 12.61
N GLU A 63 -4.03 -11.01 13.85
CA GLU A 63 -3.57 -9.85 14.63
C GLU A 63 -2.45 -9.06 13.91
N GLY A 64 -2.46 -7.74 14.08
CA GLY A 64 -1.46 -6.84 13.50
C GLY A 64 -1.58 -6.58 11.99
N VAL A 65 -2.60 -7.12 11.33
CA VAL A 65 -2.90 -6.83 9.92
C VAL A 65 -4.06 -5.88 9.84
N GLN A 66 -4.02 -4.91 8.93
CA GLN A 66 -5.17 -4.11 8.56
C GLN A 66 -5.71 -4.56 7.19
N LEU A 67 -6.94 -5.04 7.14
CA LEU A 67 -7.65 -5.36 5.90
C LEU A 67 -8.52 -4.19 5.46
N SER A 68 -8.42 -3.78 4.19
CA SER A 68 -9.25 -2.74 3.59
C SER A 68 -9.79 -3.22 2.24
N VAL A 69 -11.11 -3.24 2.10
CA VAL A 69 -11.79 -3.56 0.84
C VAL A 69 -12.26 -2.26 0.20
N LYS A 70 -11.73 -1.93 -0.99
CA LYS A 70 -12.07 -0.72 -1.74
C LYS A 70 -12.27 -1.07 -3.21
N GLU A 71 -13.13 -0.30 -3.89
CA GLU A 71 -13.26 -0.41 -5.34
C GLU A 71 -11.95 -0.02 -6.05
N HIS A 72 -11.69 -0.69 -7.17
CA HIS A 72 -10.51 -0.39 -7.96
C HIS A 72 -10.72 0.90 -8.76
N THR A 73 -9.83 1.87 -8.59
CA THR A 73 -9.85 3.16 -9.30
C THR A 73 -8.56 3.33 -10.09
N GLU A 74 -8.56 4.24 -11.07
CA GLU A 74 -7.36 4.55 -11.87
C GLU A 74 -6.20 5.05 -10.98
N ALA A 75 -6.50 5.77 -9.89
CA ALA A 75 -5.51 6.21 -8.92
C ALA A 75 -4.78 5.01 -8.27
N HIS A 76 -5.51 3.95 -7.90
CA HIS A 76 -4.91 2.72 -7.35
C HIS A 76 -4.01 1.99 -8.36
N TYR A 77 -4.29 2.13 -9.66
CA TYR A 77 -3.43 1.60 -10.71
C TYR A 77 -2.17 2.44 -10.87
N LYS A 78 -2.31 3.77 -10.97
CA LYS A 78 -1.19 4.72 -11.13
C LYS A 78 -0.21 4.70 -9.96
N ALA A 79 -0.69 4.49 -8.74
CA ALA A 79 0.14 4.42 -7.52
C ALA A 79 1.21 3.30 -7.55
N ARG A 80 1.12 2.35 -8.49
CA ARG A 80 2.12 1.28 -8.67
C ARG A 80 3.32 1.73 -9.50
N PHE A 81 3.19 2.83 -10.24
CA PHE A 81 4.22 3.31 -11.16
C PHE A 81 5.02 4.43 -10.54
N LYS A 82 6.24 4.62 -11.05
CA LYS A 82 7.07 5.78 -10.69
C LYS A 82 6.40 7.07 -11.21
N ALA A 83 6.57 8.15 -10.45
CA ALA A 83 6.22 9.48 -10.91
C ALA A 83 6.97 9.80 -12.22
N ARG A 84 6.34 10.59 -13.09
CA ARG A 84 6.92 11.04 -14.36
C ARG A 84 7.06 12.56 -14.34
N PRO A 85 8.07 13.09 -13.61
CA PRO A 85 8.20 14.52 -13.40
C PRO A 85 8.31 15.30 -14.72
N GLU A 86 9.03 14.77 -15.72
CA GLU A 86 9.16 15.40 -17.04
C GLU A 86 7.80 15.57 -17.76
N LEU A 87 6.90 14.59 -17.62
CA LEU A 87 5.56 14.66 -18.21
C LEU A 87 4.67 15.65 -17.45
N GLU A 88 4.78 15.69 -16.12
CA GLU A 88 4.06 16.65 -15.28
C GLU A 88 4.51 18.09 -15.57
N GLU A 89 5.81 18.32 -15.73
CA GLU A 89 6.39 19.60 -16.15
C GLU A 89 5.92 20.01 -17.55
N LEU A 90 5.88 19.07 -18.50
CA LEU A 90 5.41 19.35 -19.86
C LEU A 90 3.92 19.72 -19.85
N MET A 91 3.09 19.00 -19.09
CA MET A 91 1.68 19.32 -18.92
C MET A 91 1.47 20.68 -18.27
N ALA A 92 2.28 21.04 -17.27
CA ALA A 92 2.22 22.36 -16.63
C ALA A 92 2.53 23.50 -17.62
N LYS A 93 3.47 23.28 -18.55
CA LYS A 93 3.82 24.26 -19.61
C LYS A 93 2.76 24.38 -20.70
N ILE A 94 2.05 23.29 -21.02
CA ILE A 94 0.98 23.29 -22.05
C ILE A 94 -0.31 23.92 -21.52
N ASN A 95 -0.56 23.84 -20.21
CA ASN A 95 -1.74 24.41 -19.56
C ASN A 95 -1.56 25.88 -19.12
N GLN A 96 -0.47 26.53 -19.53
CA GLN A 96 -0.28 28.00 -19.50
C GLN A 96 -0.76 28.62 -20.80
#